data_AF-A0A1V5IHF8-F1
#
_entry.id   AF-A0A1V5IHF8-F1
#
_cell.length_a   1.000
_cell.length_b   1.000
_cell.length_c   1.000
_cell.angle_alpha   90.00
_cell.angle_beta   90.00
_cell.angle_gamma   90.00
#
_symmetry.space_group_name_H-M   'P 1'
#
loop_
_entity.id
_entity.type
_entity.pdbx_description
1 polymer ?
#
loop_
_entity_poly.entity_id
_entity_poly.type
_entity_poly.pdbx_seq_one_letter_code
_entity_poly.pdbx_strand_id
1 'polypeptide(L)'
;MPPSHIPTDAAAASSSGHLDRLDRAVSRRMSMDWPHPRWSTLPLGGISLSANYGVLWYVLCLMPWALGAERPFWKAVYVAVPVTLVEMTGFAIKHLVGRRRPPVADPTQPRQIPLPASKSFPSSHASMAVVGTFTLGTLYPQWVPALLALTLVLCFSRVYLGVHYLGDVLGGVVYGLVWGAAWTLLVPAPV
;
A
#
# COMPACT_ATOMS: atom_id res chain seq x y z
N MET A 1 -40.64 -4.07 -35.86
CA MET A 1 -39.41 -3.51 -35.25
C MET A 1 -39.36 -3.98 -33.81
N PRO A 2 -38.46 -4.90 -33.42
CA PRO A 2 -38.07 -5.05 -32.02
C PRO A 2 -36.75 -4.31 -31.78
N PRO A 3 -36.57 -3.61 -30.64
CA PRO A 3 -35.31 -2.97 -30.32
C PRO A 3 -34.28 -4.04 -29.93
N SER A 4 -33.26 -4.19 -30.77
CA SER A 4 -31.97 -4.78 -30.40
C SER A 4 -31.22 -3.81 -29.51
N HIS A 5 -30.74 -4.26 -28.34
CA HIS A 5 -29.56 -3.84 -27.55
C HIS A 5 -29.82 -4.44 -26.16
N ILE A 6 -28.99 -5.34 -25.64
CA ILE A 6 -27.77 -5.02 -24.89
C ILE A 6 -26.78 -6.20 -24.98
N PRO A 7 -25.54 -5.97 -25.46
CA PRO A 7 -24.40 -6.80 -25.10
C PRO A 7 -23.34 -5.94 -24.39
N THR A 8 -23.58 -5.56 -23.12
CA THR A 8 -22.58 -4.83 -22.30
C THR A 8 -21.94 -5.69 -21.22
N ASP A 9 -22.67 -6.70 -20.70
CA ASP A 9 -22.24 -7.37 -19.47
C ASP A 9 -21.21 -8.49 -19.70
N ALA A 10 -21.25 -9.14 -20.87
CA ALA A 10 -20.31 -10.21 -21.22
C ALA A 10 -18.89 -9.69 -21.50
N ALA A 11 -18.75 -8.48 -22.04
CA ALA A 11 -17.45 -7.85 -22.32
C ALA A 11 -16.78 -7.32 -21.04
N ALA A 12 -17.56 -6.82 -20.08
CA ALA A 12 -17.06 -6.38 -18.78
C ALA A 12 -16.64 -7.57 -17.89
N ALA A 13 -17.39 -8.68 -17.91
CA ALA A 13 -17.03 -9.91 -17.20
C ALA A 13 -15.81 -10.61 -17.83
N SER A 14 -15.64 -10.59 -19.16
CA SER A 14 -14.48 -11.20 -19.82
C SER A 14 -13.20 -10.35 -19.68
N SER A 15 -13.31 -9.03 -19.70
CA SER A 15 -12.20 -8.10 -19.53
C SER A 15 -11.69 -8.05 -18.09
N SER A 16 -12.58 -8.03 -17.09
CA SER A 16 -12.19 -8.14 -15.68
C SER A 16 -11.48 -9.47 -15.38
N GLY A 17 -11.93 -10.58 -15.99
CA GLY A 17 -11.23 -11.86 -15.94
C GLY A 17 -9.86 -11.83 -16.64
N HIS A 18 -9.72 -11.13 -17.76
CA HIS A 18 -8.44 -11.00 -18.46
C HIS A 18 -7.43 -10.19 -17.64
N LEU A 19 -7.85 -9.05 -17.08
CA LEU A 19 -7.00 -8.19 -16.25
C LEU A 19 -6.55 -8.90 -14.96
N ASP A 20 -7.44 -9.64 -14.28
CA ASP A 20 -7.05 -10.41 -13.09
C ASP A 20 -6.06 -11.53 -13.44
N ARG A 21 -6.23 -12.21 -14.58
CA ARG A 21 -5.26 -13.21 -15.06
C ARG A 21 -3.90 -12.58 -15.35
N LEU A 22 -3.89 -11.41 -16.01
CA LEU A 22 -2.66 -10.69 -16.31
C LEU A 22 -1.95 -10.23 -15.03
N ASP A 23 -2.67 -9.64 -14.08
CA ASP A 23 -2.14 -9.20 -12.79
C ASP A 23 -1.48 -10.37 -12.03
N ARG A 24 -2.16 -11.52 -11.98
CA ARG A 24 -1.61 -12.74 -11.37
C ARG A 24 -0.38 -13.23 -12.11
N ALA A 25 -0.39 -13.25 -13.44
CA ALA A 25 0.74 -13.73 -14.23
C ALA A 25 1.98 -12.85 -14.04
N VAL A 26 1.82 -11.52 -14.11
CA VAL A 26 2.91 -10.55 -13.91
C VAL A 26 3.46 -10.64 -12.49
N SER A 27 2.57 -10.65 -11.49
CA SER A 27 2.98 -10.73 -10.07
C SER A 27 3.70 -12.05 -9.77
N ARG A 28 3.20 -13.16 -10.31
CA ARG A 28 3.83 -14.48 -10.17
C ARG A 28 5.20 -14.50 -10.80
N ARG A 29 5.36 -13.92 -12.00
CA ARG A 29 6.65 -13.82 -12.68
C ARG A 29 7.67 -13.07 -11.83
N MET A 30 7.29 -11.93 -11.26
CA MET A 30 8.17 -11.17 -10.37
C MET A 30 8.52 -11.95 -9.09
N SER A 31 7.57 -12.69 -8.53
CA SER A 31 7.79 -13.48 -7.31
C SER A 31 8.59 -14.76 -7.56
N MET A 32 8.55 -15.35 -8.75
CA MET A 32 9.18 -16.66 -9.04
C MET A 32 10.48 -16.53 -9.83
N ASP A 33 10.51 -15.69 -10.85
CA ASP A 33 11.64 -15.62 -11.80
C ASP A 33 12.74 -14.69 -11.29
N TRP A 34 12.41 -13.71 -10.43
CA TRP A 34 13.40 -12.80 -9.89
C TRP A 34 14.19 -13.45 -8.74
N PRO A 35 15.53 -13.31 -8.69
CA PRO A 35 16.32 -13.84 -7.59
C PRO A 35 15.93 -13.27 -6.22
N HIS A 36 15.83 -14.13 -5.20
CA HIS A 36 15.56 -13.74 -3.80
C HIS A 36 16.75 -14.00 -2.88
N PRO A 37 17.93 -13.43 -3.14
CA PRO A 37 19.07 -13.61 -2.25
C PRO A 37 18.81 -12.94 -0.91
N ARG A 38 19.35 -13.50 0.17
CA ARG A 38 19.11 -13.00 1.55
C ARG A 38 19.46 -11.52 1.73
N TRP A 39 20.44 -11.02 0.99
CA TRP A 39 20.87 -9.62 1.08
C TRP A 39 19.83 -8.63 0.52
N SER A 40 18.91 -9.05 -0.36
CA SER A 40 17.78 -8.22 -0.81
C SER A 40 16.50 -8.51 -0.01
N THR A 41 16.22 -9.79 0.26
CA THR A 41 14.99 -10.20 0.94
C THR A 41 14.95 -9.74 2.40
N LEU A 42 16.07 -9.81 3.13
CA LEU A 42 16.09 -9.44 4.56
C LEU A 42 15.86 -7.94 4.78
N PRO A 43 16.57 -7.00 4.11
CA PRO A 43 16.29 -5.57 4.28
C PRO A 43 14.87 -5.18 3.85
N LEU A 44 14.38 -5.71 2.73
CA LEU A 44 13.02 -5.44 2.25
C LEU A 44 11.96 -6.02 3.20
N GLY A 45 12.23 -7.18 3.80
CA GLY A 45 11.41 -7.76 4.86
C GLY A 45 11.40 -6.89 6.11
N GLY A 46 12.56 -6.35 6.52
CA GLY A 46 12.69 -5.43 7.65
C GLY A 46 11.94 -4.11 7.45
N ILE A 47 12.06 -3.49 6.27
CA ILE A 47 11.31 -2.29 5.89
C ILE A 47 9.80 -2.58 5.84
N SER A 48 9.42 -3.75 5.34
CA SER A 48 8.00 -4.17 5.34
C SER A 48 7.48 -4.36 6.76
N LEU A 49 8.28 -4.92 7.66
CA LEU A 49 7.91 -5.13 9.06
C LEU A 49 7.73 -3.81 9.81
N SER A 50 8.64 -2.84 9.61
CA SER A 50 8.52 -1.53 10.26
C SER A 50 7.30 -0.76 9.79
N ALA A 51 6.87 -0.95 8.54
CA ALA A 51 5.67 -0.34 7.99
C ALA A 51 4.34 -1.00 8.41
N ASN A 52 4.37 -2.07 9.22
CA ASN A 52 3.15 -2.69 9.71
C ASN A 52 2.36 -1.72 10.61
N TYR A 53 1.04 -1.65 10.41
CA TYR A 53 0.11 -0.87 11.22
C TYR A 53 0.49 0.62 11.39
N GLY A 54 1.23 1.18 10.44
CA GLY A 54 1.62 2.59 10.45
C GLY A 54 2.85 2.94 11.30
N VAL A 55 3.47 1.96 11.99
CA VAL A 55 4.57 2.20 12.94
C VAL A 55 5.70 3.05 12.35
N LEU A 56 6.17 2.72 11.14
CA LEU A 56 7.19 3.48 10.43
C LEU A 56 6.86 4.98 10.34
N TRP A 57 5.63 5.32 9.99
CA TRP A 57 5.20 6.71 9.81
C TRP A 57 5.11 7.46 11.14
N TYR A 58 4.68 6.77 12.21
CA TYR A 58 4.69 7.34 13.55
C TYR A 58 6.12 7.60 14.04
N VAL A 59 7.05 6.65 13.81
CA VAL A 59 8.46 6.85 14.17
C VAL A 59 9.08 8.01 13.38
N LEU A 60 8.85 8.08 12.07
CA LEU A 60 9.35 9.19 11.24
C LEU A 60 8.79 10.54 11.70
N CYS A 61 7.53 10.60 12.12
CA CYS A 61 6.92 11.81 12.67
C CYS A 61 7.57 12.24 14.00
N LEU A 62 7.96 11.29 14.85
CA LEU A 62 8.54 11.56 16.16
C LEU A 62 10.06 11.79 16.11
N MET A 63 10.72 11.42 15.01
CA MET A 63 12.17 11.53 14.85
C MET A 63 12.72 12.95 15.11
N PRO A 64 12.14 14.04 14.56
CA PRO A 64 12.64 15.40 14.85
C PRO A 64 12.57 15.75 16.34
N TRP A 65 11.56 15.25 17.06
CA TRP A 65 11.35 15.50 18.48
C TRP A 65 12.37 14.77 19.36
N ALA A 66 12.75 13.57 18.93
CA ALA A 66 13.85 12.83 19.56
C ALA A 66 15.20 13.55 19.37
N LEU A 67 15.33 14.35 18.30
CA LEU A 67 16.51 15.16 17.99
C LEU A 67 16.46 16.60 18.55
N GLY A 68 15.48 16.90 19.42
CA GLY A 68 15.40 18.18 20.13
C GLY A 68 14.57 19.27 19.45
N ALA A 69 13.87 18.98 18.34
CA ALA A 69 12.85 19.89 17.84
C ALA A 69 11.68 20.01 18.83
N GLU A 70 10.96 21.13 18.79
CA GLU A 70 9.72 21.28 19.55
C GLU A 70 8.75 20.14 19.27
N ARG A 71 7.94 19.77 20.27
CA ARG A 71 6.99 18.66 20.21
C ARG A 71 5.55 19.14 20.01
N PRO A 72 5.17 19.72 18.86
CA PRO A 72 3.81 20.16 18.65
C PRO A 72 2.92 18.92 18.49
N PHE A 73 2.19 18.60 19.55
CA PHE A 73 1.21 17.51 19.61
C PHE A 73 0.37 17.41 18.33
N TRP A 74 -0.06 18.56 17.79
CA TRP A 74 -0.85 18.63 16.56
C TRP A 74 -0.14 18.10 15.31
N LYS A 75 1.19 18.21 15.18
CA LYS A 75 1.93 17.59 14.07
C LYS A 75 1.87 16.06 14.14
N ALA A 76 1.96 15.48 15.34
CA ALA A 76 1.77 14.04 15.52
C ALA A 76 0.34 13.61 15.19
N VAL A 77 -0.66 14.36 15.65
CA VAL A 77 -2.07 14.09 15.32
C VAL A 77 -2.31 14.17 13.81
N TYR A 78 -1.72 15.16 13.14
CA TYR A 78 -1.84 15.39 11.70
C TYR A 78 -1.33 14.21 10.86
N VAL A 79 -0.32 13.47 11.33
CA VAL A 79 0.18 12.25 10.68
C VAL A 79 -0.60 11.01 11.16
N ALA A 80 -0.81 10.88 12.47
CA ALA A 80 -1.34 9.66 13.07
C ALA A 80 -2.77 9.35 12.64
N VAL A 81 -3.63 10.37 12.57
CA VAL A 81 -5.05 10.21 12.26
C VAL A 81 -5.27 9.61 10.87
N PRO A 82 -4.82 10.22 9.76
CA PRO A 82 -5.09 9.70 8.42
C PRO A 82 -4.38 8.37 8.15
N VAL A 83 -3.17 8.15 8.69
CA VAL A 83 -2.47 6.85 8.58
C VAL A 83 -3.24 5.73 9.28
N THR A 84 -3.81 6.00 10.46
CA THR A 84 -4.65 5.03 11.17
C THR A 84 -5.96 4.80 10.43
N LEU A 85 -6.64 5.87 9.99
CA LEU A 85 -7.93 5.78 9.31
C LEU A 85 -7.82 5.04 7.97
N VAL A 86 -6.79 5.30 7.17
CA VAL A 86 -6.60 4.60 5.88
C VAL A 86 -6.40 3.10 6.10
N GLU A 87 -5.71 2.69 7.17
CA GLU A 87 -5.52 1.27 7.49
C GLU A 87 -6.84 0.65 7.97
N MET A 88 -7.53 1.27 8.92
CA MET A 88 -8.80 0.77 9.45
C MET A 88 -9.86 0.60 8.36
N THR A 89 -10.01 1.60 7.50
CA THR A 89 -10.96 1.56 6.39
C THR A 89 -10.49 0.62 5.27
N GLY A 90 -9.18 0.50 5.04
CA GLY A 90 -8.59 -0.49 4.16
C GLY A 90 -8.90 -1.93 4.59
N PHE A 91 -8.93 -2.21 5.90
CA PHE A 91 -9.41 -3.50 6.44
C PHE A 91 -10.87 -3.77 6.10
N ALA A 92 -11.75 -2.77 6.18
CA ALA A 92 -13.15 -2.94 5.77
C ALA A 92 -13.24 -3.32 4.28
N ILE A 93 -12.49 -2.64 3.41
CA ILE A 93 -12.43 -2.96 1.96
C ILE A 93 -11.89 -4.37 1.74
N LYS A 94 -10.87 -4.80 2.49
CA LYS A 94 -10.32 -6.16 2.44
C LYS A 94 -11.38 -7.22 2.68
N HIS A 95 -12.29 -7.00 3.63
CA HIS A 95 -13.39 -7.93 3.92
C HIS A 95 -14.42 -7.96 2.78
N LEU A 96 -14.75 -6.81 2.20
CA LEU A 96 -15.70 -6.71 1.09
C LEU A 96 -15.18 -7.37 -0.19
N VAL A 97 -13.91 -7.11 -0.55
CA VAL A 97 -13.32 -7.63 -1.80
C VAL A 97 -12.88 -9.08 -1.66
N GLY A 98 -12.42 -9.50 -0.47
CA GLY A 98 -12.14 -10.91 -0.17
C GLY A 98 -10.99 -11.55 -0.96
N ARG A 99 -10.18 -10.77 -1.71
CA ARG A 99 -9.12 -11.29 -2.58
C ARG A 99 -8.07 -12.09 -1.81
N ARG A 100 -7.84 -13.34 -2.22
CA ARG A 100 -6.82 -14.25 -1.66
C ARG A 100 -5.41 -13.79 -2.06
N ARG A 101 -4.47 -13.78 -1.11
CA ARG A 101 -3.05 -13.44 -1.35
C ARG A 101 -2.38 -14.44 -2.29
N PRO A 102 -1.28 -14.06 -2.99
CA PRO A 102 -0.61 -14.94 -3.95
C PRO A 102 -0.27 -16.34 -3.41
N PRO A 103 0.38 -16.50 -2.23
CA PRO A 103 0.76 -17.83 -1.73
C PRO A 103 -0.42 -18.66 -1.19
N VAL A 104 -1.61 -18.05 -1.07
CA VAL A 104 -2.86 -18.74 -0.69
C VAL A 104 -3.63 -19.19 -1.93
N ALA A 105 -3.55 -18.42 -3.02
CA ALA A 105 -4.15 -18.78 -4.30
C ALA A 105 -3.31 -19.79 -5.09
N ASP A 106 -1.98 -19.73 -4.95
CA ASP A 106 -1.01 -20.61 -5.59
C ASP A 106 0.04 -21.05 -4.54
N PRO A 107 -0.14 -22.23 -3.91
CA PRO A 107 0.78 -22.76 -2.91
C PRO A 107 2.19 -23.06 -3.44
N THR A 108 2.41 -23.05 -4.76
CA THR A 108 3.75 -23.24 -5.36
C THR A 108 4.64 -21.99 -5.23
N GLN A 109 4.04 -20.83 -4.91
CA GLN A 109 4.79 -19.59 -4.70
C GLN A 109 5.48 -19.57 -3.33
N PRO A 110 6.78 -19.23 -3.27
CA PRO A 110 7.53 -19.22 -2.03
C PRO A 110 7.04 -18.10 -1.10
N ARG A 111 7.08 -18.37 0.20
CA ARG A 111 6.82 -17.36 1.23
C ARG A 111 8.14 -16.72 1.63
N GLN A 112 8.48 -15.59 0.99
CA GLN A 112 9.72 -14.87 1.28
C GLN A 112 9.71 -14.22 2.67
N ILE A 113 8.52 -13.87 3.17
CA ILE A 113 8.27 -13.33 4.50
C ILE A 113 7.01 -13.98 5.12
N PRO A 114 6.82 -13.91 6.45
CA PRO A 114 5.57 -14.36 7.08
C PRO A 114 4.34 -13.71 6.43
N LEU A 115 3.35 -14.54 6.10
CA LEU A 115 2.16 -14.06 5.40
C LEU A 115 1.18 -13.42 6.40
N PRO A 116 0.67 -12.21 6.13
CA PRO A 116 -0.39 -11.64 6.95
C PRO A 116 -1.67 -12.48 6.87
N ALA A 117 -2.38 -12.61 7.99
CA ALA A 117 -3.67 -13.32 8.05
C ALA A 117 -4.80 -12.59 7.29
N SER A 118 -4.62 -11.31 6.97
CA SER A 118 -5.61 -10.47 6.30
C SER A 118 -5.68 -10.69 4.78
N LYS A 119 -6.76 -10.23 4.14
CA LYS A 119 -6.95 -10.30 2.67
C LYS A 119 -5.98 -9.39 1.92
N SER A 120 -5.85 -9.62 0.60
CA SER A 120 -4.82 -9.00 -0.24
C SER A 120 -5.12 -7.55 -0.62
N PHE A 121 -6.32 -7.29 -1.15
CA PHE A 121 -6.68 -6.00 -1.74
C PHE A 121 -7.43 -5.08 -0.74
N PRO A 122 -7.12 -3.77 -0.68
CA PRO A 122 -5.95 -3.10 -1.26
C PRO A 122 -4.69 -3.34 -0.42
N SER A 123 -3.52 -2.96 -0.93
CA SER A 123 -2.26 -3.02 -0.16
C SER A 123 -2.20 -1.93 0.91
N SER A 124 -2.30 -2.34 2.18
CA SER A 124 -2.14 -1.52 3.38
C SER A 124 -0.84 -0.71 3.36
N HIS A 125 0.30 -1.39 3.16
CA HIS A 125 1.62 -0.76 3.06
C HIS A 125 1.66 0.34 1.99
N ALA A 126 1.09 0.09 0.81
CA ALA A 126 1.07 1.09 -0.26
C ALA A 126 0.20 2.29 0.11
N SER A 127 -1.01 2.04 0.63
CA SER A 127 -1.93 3.12 1.01
C SER A 127 -1.40 3.98 2.16
N MET A 128 -0.87 3.38 3.23
CA MET A 128 -0.24 4.12 4.32
C MET A 128 1.03 4.84 3.88
N ALA A 129 1.79 4.29 2.92
CA ALA A 129 2.99 4.96 2.42
C ALA A 129 2.71 6.24 1.66
N VAL A 130 1.67 6.20 0.82
CA VAL A 130 1.19 7.42 0.14
C VAL A 130 0.68 8.42 1.17
N VAL A 131 -0.20 8.02 2.09
CA VAL A 131 -0.74 8.93 3.12
C VAL A 131 0.37 9.52 3.98
N GLY A 132 1.31 8.71 4.47
CA GLY A 132 2.45 9.16 5.26
C GLY A 132 3.35 10.13 4.49
N THR A 133 3.53 9.92 3.18
CA THR A 133 4.25 10.86 2.31
C THR A 133 3.52 12.19 2.19
N PHE A 134 2.19 12.19 2.02
CA PHE A 134 1.40 13.42 1.99
C PHE A 134 1.50 14.20 3.30
N THR A 135 1.29 13.53 4.43
CA THR A 135 1.28 14.20 5.74
C THR A 135 2.66 14.68 6.15
N LEU A 136 3.68 13.83 6.10
CA LEU A 136 5.05 14.22 6.46
C LEU A 136 5.65 15.19 5.45
N GLY A 137 5.34 15.05 4.17
CA GLY A 137 5.78 15.98 3.13
C GLY A 137 5.16 17.37 3.29
N THR A 138 3.94 17.46 3.81
CA THR A 138 3.31 18.76 4.15
C THR A 138 4.02 19.42 5.33
N LEU A 139 4.41 18.65 6.36
CA LEU A 139 5.07 19.17 7.55
C LEU A 139 6.57 19.46 7.33
N TYR A 140 7.23 18.64 6.49
CA TYR A 140 8.65 18.66 6.20
C TYR A 140 8.90 18.53 4.68
N PRO A 141 8.67 19.59 3.89
CA PRO A 141 8.77 19.53 2.43
C PRO A 141 10.13 19.02 1.91
N GLN A 142 11.21 19.27 2.65
CA GLN A 142 12.55 18.79 2.34
C GLN A 142 12.71 17.27 2.40
N TRP A 143 11.78 16.55 3.05
CA TRP A 143 11.79 15.07 3.12
C TRP A 143 11.09 14.41 1.93
N VAL A 144 10.33 15.15 1.12
CA VAL A 144 9.51 14.60 0.04
C VAL A 144 10.28 13.67 -0.91
N PRO A 145 11.50 14.00 -1.39
CA PRO A 145 12.24 13.09 -2.27
C PRO A 145 12.54 11.73 -1.60
N ALA A 146 12.93 11.75 -0.32
CA ALA A 146 13.22 10.54 0.44
C ALA A 146 11.94 9.73 0.74
N LEU A 147 10.84 10.40 1.06
CA LEU A 147 9.54 9.76 1.32
C LEU A 147 8.97 9.10 0.06
N LEU A 148 9.13 9.73 -1.11
CA LEU A 148 8.75 9.15 -2.40
C LEU A 148 9.58 7.91 -2.72
N ALA A 149 10.91 7.98 -2.55
CA ALA A 149 11.79 6.83 -2.73
C ALA A 149 11.40 5.67 -1.79
N LEU A 150 11.14 5.97 -0.51
CA LEU A 150 10.68 4.98 0.47
C LEU A 150 9.33 4.37 0.09
N THR A 151 8.39 5.17 -0.41
CA THR A 151 7.09 4.69 -0.90
C THR A 151 7.24 3.74 -2.08
N LEU A 152 8.11 4.07 -3.04
CA LEU A 152 8.40 3.19 -4.18
C LEU A 152 9.03 1.87 -3.72
N VAL A 153 9.98 1.92 -2.79
CA VAL A 153 10.61 0.72 -2.20
C VAL A 153 9.58 -0.15 -1.49
N LEU A 154 8.68 0.45 -0.70
CA LEU A 154 7.60 -0.26 -0.02
C LEU A 154 6.63 -0.89 -1.02
N CYS A 155 6.20 -0.17 -2.05
CA CYS A 155 5.32 -0.70 -3.10
C CYS A 155 5.97 -1.87 -3.84
N PHE A 156 7.23 -1.71 -4.25
CA PHE A 156 8.01 -2.75 -4.91
C PHE A 156 8.16 -4.00 -4.03
N SER A 157 8.50 -3.82 -2.75
CA SER A 157 8.72 -4.94 -1.83
C SER A 157 7.48 -5.84 -1.70
N ARG A 158 6.26 -5.30 -1.82
CA ARG A 158 5.02 -6.08 -1.68
C ARG A 158 4.83 -7.10 -2.79
N VAL A 159 5.20 -6.73 -4.02
CA VAL A 159 5.11 -7.62 -5.20
C VAL A 159 6.33 -8.53 -5.25
N TYR A 160 7.53 -7.96 -5.02
CA TYR A 160 8.78 -8.70 -5.01
C TYR A 160 8.78 -9.84 -3.98
N LEU A 161 8.33 -9.58 -2.75
CA LEU A 161 8.25 -10.59 -1.69
C LEU A 161 7.06 -11.55 -1.84
N GLY A 162 6.27 -11.41 -2.92
CA GLY A 162 5.18 -12.33 -3.26
C GLY A 162 3.96 -12.26 -2.34
N VAL A 163 3.78 -11.17 -1.58
CA VAL A 163 2.69 -11.05 -0.59
C VAL A 163 1.46 -10.30 -1.09
N HIS A 164 1.59 -9.61 -2.23
CA HIS A 164 0.52 -8.89 -2.93
C HIS A 164 0.67 -9.03 -4.44
N TYR A 165 -0.44 -8.89 -5.15
CA TYR A 165 -0.41 -8.66 -6.60
C TYR A 165 -0.12 -7.19 -6.91
N LEU A 166 0.35 -6.90 -8.12
CA LEU A 166 0.55 -5.54 -8.60
C LEU A 166 -0.75 -4.72 -8.52
N GLY A 167 -1.89 -5.31 -8.86
CA GLY A 167 -3.21 -4.68 -8.72
C GLY A 167 -3.57 -4.30 -7.28
N ASP A 168 -3.12 -5.06 -6.28
CA ASP A 168 -3.34 -4.68 -4.87
C ASP A 168 -2.52 -3.44 -4.49
N VAL A 169 -1.29 -3.35 -5.01
CA VAL A 169 -0.40 -2.21 -4.80
C VAL A 169 -0.93 -0.97 -5.48
N LEU A 170 -1.33 -1.07 -6.75
CA LEU A 170 -1.93 0.04 -7.50
C LEU A 170 -3.23 0.52 -6.84
N GLY A 171 -4.10 -0.42 -6.43
CA GLY A 171 -5.31 -0.09 -5.67
C GLY A 171 -5.00 0.60 -4.34
N GLY A 172 -3.97 0.15 -3.63
CA GLY A 172 -3.49 0.81 -2.42
C GLY A 172 -2.93 2.22 -2.67
N VAL A 173 -2.17 2.42 -3.75
CA VAL A 173 -1.67 3.73 -4.16
C VAL A 173 -2.83 4.68 -4.46
N VAL A 174 -3.78 4.28 -5.31
CA VAL A 174 -4.94 5.11 -5.64
C VAL A 174 -5.75 5.45 -4.38
N TYR A 175 -5.99 4.45 -3.52
CA TYR A 175 -6.70 4.66 -2.26
C TYR A 175 -5.97 5.64 -1.33
N GLY A 176 -4.66 5.48 -1.18
CA GLY A 176 -3.83 6.37 -0.39
C GLY A 176 -3.74 7.79 -0.98
N LEU A 177 -3.74 7.93 -2.31
CA LEU A 177 -3.77 9.24 -2.98
C LEU A 177 -5.05 9.99 -2.65
N VAL A 178 -6.21 9.32 -2.70
CA VAL A 178 -7.51 9.91 -2.34
C VAL A 178 -7.50 10.35 -0.89
N TRP A 179 -7.08 9.48 0.05
CA TRP A 179 -7.01 9.82 1.48
C TRP A 179 -6.02 10.94 1.77
N GLY A 180 -4.81 10.85 1.23
CA GLY A 180 -3.74 11.81 1.45
C GLY A 180 -4.12 13.19 0.93
N ALA A 181 -4.61 13.27 -0.32
CA ALA A 181 -5.05 14.52 -0.92
C ALA A 181 -6.24 15.13 -0.15
N ALA A 182 -7.27 14.33 0.17
CA ALA A 182 -8.41 14.80 0.93
C ALA A 182 -7.97 15.35 2.30
N TRP A 183 -7.11 14.64 3.02
CA TRP A 183 -6.60 15.08 4.32
C TRP A 183 -5.84 16.40 4.21
N THR A 184 -4.86 16.50 3.32
CA THR A 184 -4.02 17.71 3.19
C THR A 184 -4.77 18.93 2.65
N LEU A 185 -5.86 18.71 1.90
CA LEU A 185 -6.70 19.79 1.37
C LEU A 185 -7.75 20.27 2.38
N LEU A 186 -8.30 19.37 3.19
CA LEU A 186 -9.40 19.67 4.11
C LEU A 186 -8.93 20.01 5.53
N VAL A 187 -7.75 19.53 5.93
CA VAL A 187 -7.19 19.74 7.26
C VAL A 187 -5.95 20.63 7.14
N PRO A 188 -5.98 21.86 7.67
CA PRO A 188 -4.81 22.74 7.65
C PRO A 188 -3.65 22.11 8.40
N ALA A 189 -2.44 22.24 7.83
CA ALA A 189 -1.23 21.81 8.51
C ALA A 189 -1.02 22.65 9.79
N PRO A 190 -0.76 22.01 10.93
CA PRO A 190 -0.45 22.73 12.16
C PRO A 190 0.89 23.45 12.04
N VAL A 191 0.91 24.70 12.51
CA VAL A 191 2.10 25.57 12.57
C VAL A 191 3.14 24.99 13.52
#